data_AF-A0A7C3N1N8-F1
#
_entry.id   AF-A0A7C3N1N8-F1
#
_cell.length_a   1.000
_cell.length_b   1.000
_cell.length_c   1.000
_cell.angle_alpha   90.00
_cell.angle_beta   90.00
_cell.angle_gamma   90.00
#
_symmetry.space_group_name_H-M   'P 1'
#
loop_
_entity.id
_entity.type
_entity.pdbx_description
1 polymer ?
#
loop_
_entity_poly.entity_id
_entity_poly.type
_entity_poly.pdbx_seq_one_letter_code
_entity_poly.pdbx_strand_id
1 'polypeptide(L)'
;MSRDAVKGFLPFMKDYLSPILSEGEQDTLHPNLYNELVNNSVDIIVRKLRDYSERRRSLLRSLSEKISIKRFNVDEHTACSRLVASDAGSNGTDFRSAFIPLYASAAILAEGKNVVDEPIFRVDEPQIWPDETRAQDRESLLAFKLQFEATLEAIERWKPKYVLIDGSLLLNFWLLPIVPGSTEEYKRDFEMAALRSIELLYKCFELDVPIIGFVKRTRVNDICAEMGFPKVRDTALLDLILKLGEYTEPKPISEKNVVLSKYRDICRKMGFPEENIEDILRIHFSYVKTGFTTPFRLEIPKYCLDSLKEIGSIVLATSEEDGIPFAINEVDSLVKITTSISNIRTLMIYSRALDLVKSGDLSSEDLNLLLLQYGEQWAIRDKEHLRSLARR
;
A
#
# COMPACT_ATOMS: atom_id res chain seq x y z
N MET A 1 -16.98 -28.47 -14.31
CA MET A 1 -17.68 -28.81 -13.06
C MET A 1 -19.18 -28.82 -13.35
N SER A 2 -19.85 -29.93 -13.06
CA SER A 2 -21.30 -30.12 -13.31
C SER A 2 -22.14 -29.10 -12.52
N ARG A 3 -23.27 -28.66 -13.10
CA ARG A 3 -24.30 -27.81 -12.46
C ARG A 3 -24.79 -28.37 -11.11
N ASP A 4 -24.60 -29.66 -10.86
CA ASP A 4 -25.04 -30.32 -9.63
C ASP A 4 -24.09 -30.14 -8.44
N ALA A 5 -22.82 -29.79 -8.67
CA ALA A 5 -21.85 -29.54 -7.60
C ALA A 5 -22.13 -28.20 -6.86
N VAL A 6 -22.79 -27.24 -7.53
CA VAL A 6 -23.10 -25.92 -6.97
C VAL A 6 -24.31 -25.98 -6.02
N LYS A 7 -25.23 -26.93 -6.21
CA LYS A 7 -26.40 -27.11 -5.33
C LYS A 7 -26.07 -27.72 -3.97
N GLY A 8 -24.95 -28.43 -3.85
CA GLY A 8 -24.52 -29.06 -2.59
C GLY A 8 -23.79 -28.14 -1.61
N PHE A 9 -23.26 -27.00 -2.07
CA PHE A 9 -22.43 -26.10 -1.25
C PHE A 9 -23.24 -25.02 -0.51
N LEU A 10 -24.39 -24.62 -1.05
CA LEU A 10 -25.31 -23.65 -0.42
C LEU A 10 -25.99 -24.15 0.86
N PRO A 11 -26.44 -25.43 0.97
CA PRO A 11 -27.04 -25.96 2.19
C PRO A 11 -26.05 -25.97 3.37
N PHE A 12 -24.80 -26.37 3.12
CA PHE A 12 -23.79 -26.51 4.17
C PHE A 12 -23.46 -25.18 4.86
N MET A 13 -23.30 -24.09 4.11
CA MET A 13 -23.06 -22.76 4.70
C MET A 13 -24.29 -22.23 5.46
N LYS A 14 -25.49 -22.56 4.99
CA LYS A 14 -26.74 -22.14 5.65
C LYS A 14 -26.89 -22.83 7.01
N ASP A 15 -26.56 -24.11 7.08
CA ASP A 15 -26.59 -24.89 8.33
C ASP A 15 -25.43 -24.52 9.28
N TYR A 16 -24.27 -24.12 8.74
CA TYR A 16 -23.11 -23.70 9.54
C TYR A 16 -23.21 -22.26 10.08
N LEU A 17 -23.88 -21.38 9.33
CA LEU A 17 -24.16 -19.99 9.75
C LEU A 17 -25.48 -19.89 10.52
N SER A 18 -26.36 -20.89 10.47
CA SER A 18 -27.62 -20.90 11.21
C SER A 18 -27.43 -20.70 12.72
N PRO A 19 -26.45 -21.33 13.41
CA PRO A 19 -26.15 -21.04 14.81
C PRO A 19 -25.69 -19.59 15.04
N ILE A 20 -24.89 -19.03 14.14
CA ILE A 20 -24.38 -17.64 14.22
C ILE A 20 -25.50 -16.62 13.97
N LEU A 21 -26.47 -16.98 13.14
CA LEU A 21 -27.66 -16.19 12.84
C LEU A 21 -28.79 -16.39 13.87
N SER A 22 -28.80 -17.49 14.63
CA SER A 22 -29.83 -17.81 15.64
C SER A 22 -29.42 -17.48 17.08
N GLU A 23 -28.13 -17.58 17.44
CA GLU A 23 -27.61 -17.03 18.70
C GLU A 23 -27.51 -15.49 18.67
N GLY A 24 -27.71 -14.91 17.48
CA GLY A 24 -27.80 -13.48 17.22
C GLY A 24 -29.21 -12.97 16.95
N GLU A 25 -30.27 -13.62 17.46
CA GLU A 25 -31.56 -12.93 17.71
C GLU A 25 -31.39 -11.90 18.85
N GLN A 26 -30.41 -10.99 18.74
CA GLN A 26 -30.72 -9.62 19.06
C GLN A 26 -31.61 -9.17 17.93
N ASP A 27 -32.89 -8.94 18.22
CA ASP A 27 -33.87 -8.26 17.36
C ASP A 27 -33.19 -7.45 16.25
N THR A 28 -32.98 -8.05 15.08
CA THR A 28 -32.54 -7.25 13.94
C THR A 28 -33.72 -6.33 13.67
N LEU A 29 -33.61 -5.05 14.05
CA LEU A 29 -34.68 -4.05 14.00
C LEU A 29 -35.46 -4.04 12.67
N HIS A 30 -34.84 -4.53 11.58
CA HIS A 30 -35.43 -4.63 10.26
C HIS A 30 -35.10 -5.97 9.55
N PRO A 31 -35.80 -7.08 9.84
CA PRO A 31 -35.55 -8.39 9.24
C PRO A 31 -35.72 -8.39 7.71
N ASN A 32 -36.64 -7.57 7.20
CA ASN A 32 -36.87 -7.39 5.77
C ASN A 32 -35.65 -6.78 5.05
N LEU A 33 -34.96 -5.83 5.69
CA LEU A 33 -33.74 -5.21 5.15
C LEU A 33 -32.62 -6.24 5.03
N TYR A 34 -32.41 -7.06 6.07
CA TYR A 34 -31.42 -8.14 6.02
C TYR A 34 -31.76 -9.18 4.95
N ASN A 35 -33.02 -9.57 4.82
CA ASN A 35 -33.43 -10.51 3.79
C ASN A 35 -33.20 -9.96 2.37
N GLU A 36 -33.47 -8.66 2.15
CA GLU A 36 -33.22 -8.00 0.87
C GLU A 36 -31.71 -7.86 0.56
N LEU A 37 -30.89 -7.50 1.57
CA LEU A 37 -29.44 -7.35 1.44
C LEU A 37 -28.70 -8.69 1.29
N VAL A 38 -29.15 -9.74 1.98
CA VAL A 38 -28.42 -11.02 2.04
C VAL A 38 -28.94 -12.01 1.00
N ASN A 39 -30.25 -12.18 0.84
CA ASN A 39 -30.76 -13.23 -0.05
C ASN A 39 -30.98 -12.71 -1.47
N ASN A 40 -31.77 -11.64 -1.63
CA ASN A 40 -32.12 -11.14 -2.96
C ASN A 40 -30.92 -10.48 -3.68
N SER A 41 -30.13 -9.71 -2.94
CA SER A 41 -28.99 -9.00 -3.52
C SER A 41 -27.83 -9.95 -3.89
N VAL A 42 -27.60 -11.02 -3.13
CA VAL A 42 -26.52 -11.98 -3.42
C VAL A 42 -26.75 -12.71 -4.74
N ASP A 43 -27.96 -13.19 -5.01
CA ASP A 43 -28.27 -13.86 -6.28
C ASP A 43 -28.11 -12.94 -7.50
N ILE A 44 -28.40 -11.65 -7.33
CA ILE A 44 -28.17 -10.63 -8.36
C ILE A 44 -26.67 -10.40 -8.55
N ILE A 45 -25.89 -10.31 -7.46
CA ILE A 45 -24.44 -10.14 -7.51
C ILE A 45 -23.77 -11.34 -8.18
N VAL A 46 -24.14 -12.57 -7.84
CA VAL A 46 -23.59 -13.79 -8.44
C VAL A 46 -23.86 -13.83 -9.94
N ARG A 47 -25.07 -13.45 -10.38
CA ARG A 47 -25.37 -13.31 -11.81
C ARG A 47 -24.48 -12.26 -12.48
N LYS A 48 -24.34 -11.07 -11.88
CA LYS A 48 -23.44 -10.01 -12.39
C LYS A 48 -21.98 -10.46 -12.43
N LEU A 49 -21.52 -11.25 -11.46
CA LEU A 49 -20.16 -11.81 -11.43
C LEU A 49 -19.93 -12.82 -12.55
N ARG A 50 -20.92 -13.66 -12.85
CA ARG A 50 -20.86 -14.57 -14.00
C ARG A 50 -20.73 -13.79 -15.31
N ASP A 51 -21.59 -12.79 -15.52
CA ASP A 51 -21.57 -11.97 -16.72
C ASP A 51 -20.24 -11.18 -16.85
N TYR A 52 -19.72 -10.68 -15.73
CA TYR A 52 -18.40 -10.06 -15.65
C TYR A 52 -17.28 -11.04 -16.01
N SER A 53 -17.33 -12.27 -15.51
CA SER A 53 -16.33 -13.30 -15.80
C SER A 53 -16.37 -13.75 -17.27
N GLU A 54 -17.55 -13.89 -17.86
CA GLU A 54 -17.71 -14.21 -19.28
C GLU A 54 -17.14 -13.09 -20.16
N ARG A 55 -17.48 -11.83 -19.84
CA ARG A 55 -16.91 -10.67 -20.52
C ARG A 55 -15.40 -10.67 -20.41
N ARG A 56 -14.85 -10.83 -19.20
CA ARG A 56 -13.39 -10.89 -18.98
C ARG A 56 -12.71 -11.99 -19.81
N ARG A 57 -13.32 -13.19 -19.90
CA ARG A 57 -12.79 -14.30 -20.69
C ARG A 57 -12.87 -14.07 -22.19
N SER A 58 -13.90 -13.35 -22.69
CA SER A 58 -13.95 -13.01 -24.11
C SER A 58 -12.82 -12.04 -24.49
N LEU A 59 -12.42 -11.15 -23.58
CA LEU A 59 -11.28 -10.25 -23.77
C LEU A 59 -9.96 -10.99 -23.98
N LEU A 60 -9.74 -12.10 -23.25
CA LEU A 60 -8.49 -12.86 -23.33
C LEU A 60 -8.13 -13.25 -24.76
N ARG A 61 -9.12 -13.66 -25.56
CA ARG A 61 -8.88 -14.08 -26.96
C ARG A 61 -8.30 -12.94 -27.80
N SER A 62 -8.76 -11.71 -27.57
CA SER A 62 -8.27 -10.52 -28.28
C SER A 62 -6.93 -10.00 -27.74
N LEU A 63 -6.48 -10.50 -26.58
CA LEU A 63 -5.42 -9.90 -25.77
C LEU A 63 -4.16 -10.75 -25.65
N SER A 64 -4.30 -12.09 -25.65
CA SER A 64 -3.15 -13.00 -25.57
C SER A 64 -2.11 -12.75 -26.68
N GLU A 65 -2.51 -12.18 -27.82
CA GLU A 65 -1.63 -11.85 -28.94
C GLU A 65 -1.04 -10.43 -28.86
N LYS A 66 -1.61 -9.54 -28.04
CA LYS A 66 -1.21 -8.12 -27.94
C LYS A 66 -0.34 -7.80 -26.74
N ILE A 67 -0.29 -8.69 -25.75
CA ILE A 67 0.51 -8.50 -24.54
C ILE A 67 1.80 -9.32 -24.70
N SER A 68 2.92 -8.61 -24.78
CA SER A 68 4.26 -9.20 -24.75
C SER A 68 4.57 -9.68 -23.33
N ILE A 69 4.76 -10.98 -23.18
CA ILE A 69 5.06 -11.65 -21.91
C ILE A 69 6.49 -12.17 -21.96
N LYS A 70 7.24 -11.90 -20.90
CA LYS A 70 8.60 -12.38 -20.69
C LYS A 70 8.64 -13.18 -19.38
N ARG A 71 9.73 -13.90 -19.16
CA ARG A 71 9.93 -14.74 -17.97
C ARG A 71 11.24 -14.40 -17.29
N PHE A 72 11.22 -14.38 -15.96
CA PHE A 72 12.44 -14.27 -15.17
C PHE A 72 13.15 -15.62 -15.10
N ASN A 73 14.47 -15.59 -15.17
CA ASN A 73 15.31 -16.76 -14.93
C ASN A 73 15.84 -16.63 -13.51
N VAL A 74 15.43 -17.54 -12.62
CA VAL A 74 15.90 -17.53 -11.24
C VAL A 74 17.40 -17.82 -11.23
N ASP A 75 18.17 -16.89 -10.69
CA ASP A 75 19.58 -17.06 -10.37
C ASP A 75 19.77 -16.86 -8.86
N GLU A 76 20.16 -17.93 -8.16
CA GLU A 76 20.33 -17.94 -6.70
C GLU A 76 21.42 -16.98 -6.24
N HIS A 77 22.46 -16.78 -7.06
CA HIS A 77 23.53 -15.84 -6.74
C HIS A 77 23.01 -14.40 -6.76
N THR A 78 22.27 -14.01 -7.80
CA THR A 78 21.63 -12.69 -7.88
C THR A 78 20.61 -12.49 -6.75
N ALA A 79 19.86 -13.52 -6.36
CA ALA A 79 18.88 -13.47 -5.27
C ALA A 79 19.49 -13.10 -3.91
N CYS A 80 20.77 -13.40 -3.67
CA CYS A 80 21.49 -13.05 -2.45
C CYS A 80 22.18 -11.68 -2.51
N SER A 81 21.89 -10.86 -3.52
CA SER A 81 22.46 -9.51 -3.62
C SER A 81 21.94 -8.59 -2.50
N ARG A 82 22.78 -7.63 -2.10
CA ARG A 82 22.45 -6.59 -1.14
C ARG A 82 21.31 -5.70 -1.66
N LEU A 83 20.16 -5.82 -1.03
CA LEU A 83 18.93 -5.10 -1.35
C LEU A 83 18.51 -4.26 -0.15
N VAL A 84 18.21 -2.97 -0.38
CA VAL A 84 17.46 -2.19 0.60
C VAL A 84 15.98 -2.32 0.30
N ALA A 85 15.18 -2.60 1.33
CA ALA A 85 13.73 -2.48 1.27
C ALA A 85 13.22 -1.47 2.29
N SER A 86 12.13 -0.78 1.99
CA SER A 86 11.51 0.16 2.93
C SER A 86 9.99 0.22 2.80
N ASP A 87 9.33 0.50 3.92
CA ASP A 87 7.89 0.74 4.02
C ASP A 87 7.60 1.83 5.06
N ALA A 88 6.37 2.35 5.08
CA ALA A 88 5.87 3.23 6.12
C ALA A 88 4.45 2.87 6.52
N GLY A 89 4.18 3.00 7.81
CA GLY A 89 2.88 2.75 8.40
C GLY A 89 2.34 3.97 9.11
N SER A 90 1.02 4.10 9.13
CA SER A 90 0.34 5.18 9.83
C SER A 90 -1.01 4.74 10.40
N ASN A 91 -1.38 5.31 11.55
CA ASN A 91 -2.63 5.03 12.24
C ASN A 91 -2.92 6.04 13.35
N GLY A 92 -3.03 7.32 12.99
CA GLY A 92 -3.39 8.39 13.92
C GLY A 92 -4.79 8.24 14.51
N THR A 93 -5.08 9.04 15.53
CA THR A 93 -6.37 9.02 16.23
C THR A 93 -7.08 10.35 16.07
N ASP A 94 -8.37 10.32 15.72
CA ASP A 94 -9.22 11.50 15.65
C ASP A 94 -9.91 11.75 17.00
N PHE A 95 -9.55 12.87 17.63
CA PHE A 95 -10.18 13.35 18.84
C PHE A 95 -11.14 14.49 18.52
N ARG A 96 -12.11 14.69 19.40
CA ARG A 96 -13.12 15.75 19.27
C ARG A 96 -12.52 17.14 19.00
N SER A 97 -11.33 17.42 19.54
CA SER A 97 -10.67 18.71 19.37
C SER A 97 -9.60 18.74 18.27
N ALA A 98 -9.05 17.59 17.88
CA ALA A 98 -7.92 17.52 16.96
C ALA A 98 -7.59 16.09 16.53
N PHE A 99 -6.97 15.96 15.36
CA PHE A 99 -6.31 14.72 14.98
C PHE A 99 -4.89 14.66 15.56
N ILE A 100 -4.53 13.53 16.18
CA ILE A 100 -3.15 13.27 16.63
C ILE A 100 -2.55 12.18 15.75
N PRO A 101 -1.65 12.53 14.83
CA PRO A 101 -1.07 11.57 13.91
C PRO A 101 -0.13 10.59 14.61
N LEU A 102 0.01 9.42 14.01
CA LEU A 102 0.95 8.37 14.38
C LEU A 102 1.45 7.69 13.11
N TYR A 103 2.67 7.99 12.71
CA TYR A 103 3.28 7.41 11.53
C TYR A 103 4.77 7.18 11.75
N ALA A 104 5.30 6.17 11.06
CA ALA A 104 6.70 5.77 11.12
C ALA A 104 7.10 5.10 9.82
N SER A 105 8.40 5.05 9.54
CA SER A 105 8.96 4.26 8.45
C SER A 105 10.12 3.40 8.93
N ALA A 106 10.40 2.36 8.15
CA ALA A 106 11.56 1.51 8.34
C ALA A 106 12.23 1.23 7.00
N ALA A 107 13.55 1.10 7.04
CA ALA A 107 14.35 0.53 5.98
C ALA A 107 15.20 -0.61 6.53
N ILE A 108 15.33 -1.70 5.77
CA ILE A 108 16.16 -2.86 6.11
C ILE A 108 17.17 -3.13 5.00
N LEU A 109 18.29 -3.72 5.38
CA LEU A 109 19.23 -4.33 4.45
C LEU A 109 18.97 -5.84 4.43
N ALA A 110 18.67 -6.38 3.26
CA ALA A 110 18.44 -7.80 3.06
C ALA A 110 19.44 -8.41 2.07
N GLU A 111 19.82 -9.66 2.34
CA GLU A 111 20.54 -10.53 1.40
C GLU A 111 19.78 -11.87 1.36
N GLY A 112 19.11 -12.15 0.23
CA GLY A 112 18.21 -13.29 0.11
C GLY A 112 17.01 -13.17 1.07
N LYS A 113 16.83 -14.16 1.94
CA LYS A 113 15.76 -14.20 2.96
C LYS A 113 16.25 -13.87 4.37
N ASN A 114 17.28 -13.03 4.48
CA ASN A 114 17.85 -12.62 5.75
C ASN A 114 17.98 -11.11 5.84
N VAL A 115 17.66 -10.55 7.00
CA VAL A 115 18.03 -9.19 7.37
C VAL A 115 19.46 -9.22 7.91
N VAL A 116 20.35 -8.42 7.34
CA VAL A 116 21.80 -8.55 7.59
C VAL A 116 22.40 -7.42 8.44
N ASP A 117 21.63 -6.37 8.75
CA ASP A 117 22.03 -5.28 9.65
C ASP A 117 20.80 -4.75 10.42
N GLU A 118 21.01 -3.95 11.45
CA GLU A 118 19.96 -3.33 12.25
C GLU A 118 19.08 -2.40 11.38
N PRO A 119 17.74 -2.55 11.41
CA PRO A 119 16.84 -1.68 10.67
C PRO A 119 17.01 -0.20 11.01
N ILE A 120 16.86 0.66 10.01
CA ILE A 120 16.76 2.12 10.20
C ILE A 120 15.29 2.45 10.43
N PHE A 121 14.99 3.06 11.57
CA PHE A 121 13.65 3.55 11.89
C PHE A 121 13.61 5.07 11.84
N ARG A 122 12.55 5.63 11.25
CA ARG A 122 12.26 7.07 11.31
C ARG A 122 10.86 7.30 11.86
N VAL A 123 10.78 8.23 12.79
CA VAL A 123 9.55 8.73 13.40
C VAL A 123 9.70 10.25 13.46
N ASP A 124 8.66 10.98 13.06
CA ASP A 124 8.66 12.45 13.10
C ASP A 124 8.24 12.94 14.50
N GLU A 125 8.35 14.24 14.74
CA GLU A 125 7.95 14.86 15.99
C GLU A 125 6.44 14.65 16.25
N PRO A 126 6.02 14.42 17.52
CA PRO A 126 4.60 14.36 17.86
C PRO A 126 3.90 15.69 17.57
N GLN A 127 2.76 15.63 16.87
CA GLN A 127 1.98 16.80 16.46
C GLN A 127 0.51 16.69 16.90
N ILE A 128 -0.21 17.80 16.86
CA ILE A 128 -1.66 17.90 17.06
C ILE A 128 -2.21 18.78 15.94
N TRP A 129 -3.24 18.31 15.24
CA TRP A 129 -3.84 18.99 14.09
C TRP A 129 -5.31 19.33 14.38
N PRO A 130 -5.61 20.54 14.88
CA PRO A 130 -6.96 20.92 15.28
C PRO A 130 -7.91 21.20 14.11
N ASP A 131 -7.38 21.56 12.94
CA ASP A 131 -8.12 22.10 11.80
C ASP A 131 -7.86 21.36 10.48
N GLU A 132 -7.14 20.23 10.52
CA GLU A 132 -6.80 19.47 9.33
C GLU A 132 -7.99 18.62 8.85
N THR A 133 -8.63 19.06 7.78
CA THR A 133 -9.81 18.37 7.20
C THR A 133 -9.45 17.05 6.51
N ARG A 134 -8.19 16.87 6.11
CA ARG A 134 -7.69 15.68 5.41
C ARG A 134 -6.60 14.98 6.21
N ALA A 135 -6.83 14.82 7.51
CA ALA A 135 -5.80 14.37 8.45
C ALA A 135 -5.18 13.02 8.06
N GLN A 136 -5.99 12.03 7.66
CA GLN A 136 -5.47 10.72 7.22
C GLN A 136 -4.63 10.80 5.94
N ASP A 137 -5.01 11.65 4.99
CA ASP A 137 -4.25 11.87 3.75
C ASP A 137 -2.92 12.56 4.06
N ARG A 138 -2.94 13.57 4.94
CA ARG A 138 -1.75 14.30 5.38
C ARG A 138 -0.80 13.40 6.15
N GLU A 139 -1.33 12.58 7.05
CA GLU A 139 -0.57 11.55 7.75
C GLU A 139 0.09 10.57 6.78
N SER A 140 -0.64 10.10 5.77
CA SER A 140 -0.09 9.21 4.74
C SER A 140 1.03 9.89 3.94
N LEU A 141 0.88 11.17 3.60
CA LEU A 141 1.94 11.95 2.94
C LEU A 141 3.22 12.04 3.77
N LEU A 142 3.08 12.31 5.06
CA LEU A 142 4.22 12.39 5.98
C LEU A 142 4.86 11.02 6.22
N ALA A 143 4.08 9.94 6.25
CA ALA A 143 4.60 8.57 6.26
C ALA A 143 5.45 8.28 5.01
N PHE A 144 4.98 8.64 3.81
CA PHE A 144 5.77 8.51 2.57
C PHE A 144 7.06 9.34 2.61
N LYS A 145 7.00 10.59 3.10
CA LYS A 145 8.21 11.42 3.32
C LYS A 145 9.23 10.68 4.18
N LEU A 146 8.81 10.13 5.34
CA LEU A 146 9.71 9.38 6.22
C LEU A 146 10.25 8.11 5.55
N GLN A 147 9.47 7.41 4.72
CA GLN A 147 9.94 6.25 3.95
C GLN A 147 11.09 6.65 3.03
N PHE A 148 10.95 7.74 2.29
CA PHE A 148 11.99 8.23 1.39
C PHE A 148 13.25 8.68 2.16
N GLU A 149 13.09 9.35 3.30
CA GLU A 149 14.20 9.77 4.16
C GLU A 149 14.95 8.57 4.77
N ALA A 150 14.23 7.56 5.27
CA ALA A 150 14.85 6.32 5.77
C ALA A 150 15.58 5.56 4.65
N THR A 151 15.04 5.58 3.43
CA THR A 151 15.67 4.93 2.27
C THR A 151 16.93 5.68 1.82
N LEU A 152 16.90 7.01 1.80
CA LEU A 152 18.08 7.83 1.49
C LEU A 152 19.23 7.52 2.47
N GLU A 153 18.94 7.49 3.76
CA GLU A 153 19.92 7.11 4.79
C GLU A 153 20.43 5.68 4.59
N ALA A 154 19.53 4.73 4.30
CA ALA A 154 19.88 3.34 4.04
C ALA A 154 20.84 3.19 2.85
N ILE A 155 20.61 3.95 1.77
CA ILE A 155 21.50 3.97 0.60
C ILE A 155 22.89 4.49 0.99
N GLU A 156 22.95 5.59 1.75
CA GLU A 156 24.22 6.19 2.17
C GLU A 156 25.01 5.29 3.13
N ARG A 157 24.31 4.68 4.10
CA ARG A 157 24.90 3.80 5.11
C ARG A 157 25.37 2.48 4.52
N TRP A 158 24.52 1.81 3.74
CA TRP A 158 24.73 0.41 3.35
C TRP A 158 25.23 0.19 1.94
N LYS A 159 25.13 1.20 1.07
CA LYS A 159 25.52 1.16 -0.34
C LYS A 159 25.01 -0.11 -1.02
N PRO A 160 23.67 -0.30 -1.07
CA PRO A 160 23.08 -1.51 -1.61
C PRO A 160 23.28 -1.59 -3.13
N LYS A 161 23.11 -2.79 -3.68
CA LYS A 161 23.10 -3.00 -5.13
C LYS A 161 21.74 -2.64 -5.74
N TYR A 162 20.66 -2.77 -4.98
CA TYR A 162 19.30 -2.48 -5.43
C TYR A 162 18.46 -1.88 -4.30
N VAL A 163 17.37 -1.19 -4.67
CA VAL A 163 16.37 -0.65 -3.75
C VAL A 163 14.97 -1.12 -4.16
N LEU A 164 14.19 -1.61 -3.20
CA LEU A 164 12.80 -2.02 -3.38
C LEU A 164 11.89 -1.29 -2.39
N ILE A 165 11.04 -0.42 -2.92
CA ILE A 165 10.08 0.36 -2.12
C ILE A 165 8.77 -0.43 -2.05
N ASP A 166 8.21 -0.63 -0.85
CA ASP A 166 6.82 -1.08 -0.76
C ASP A 166 5.89 0.08 -1.13
N GLY A 167 5.19 -0.04 -2.26
CA GLY A 167 4.37 1.01 -2.83
C GLY A 167 4.86 1.57 -4.16
N SER A 168 4.26 2.69 -4.56
CA SER A 168 4.55 3.38 -5.82
C SER A 168 5.76 4.29 -5.67
N LEU A 169 6.50 4.50 -6.76
CA LEU A 169 7.59 5.49 -6.77
C LEU A 169 7.07 6.93 -6.85
N LEU A 170 5.79 7.11 -7.17
CA LEU A 170 5.10 8.38 -7.24
C LEU A 170 4.10 8.48 -6.10
N LEU A 171 3.94 9.68 -5.54
CA LEU A 171 2.85 9.93 -4.61
C LEU A 171 1.50 9.66 -5.28
N ASN A 172 0.56 9.12 -4.49
CA ASN A 172 -0.78 8.83 -4.98
C ASN A 172 -1.49 10.12 -5.43
N PHE A 173 -2.12 10.11 -6.61
CA PHE A 173 -2.81 11.28 -7.14
C PHE A 173 -3.91 11.83 -6.23
N TRP A 174 -4.53 10.99 -5.39
CA TRP A 174 -5.53 11.44 -4.42
C TRP A 174 -4.93 12.39 -3.37
N LEU A 175 -3.62 12.30 -3.11
CA LEU A 175 -2.92 13.15 -2.15
C LEU A 175 -2.59 14.53 -2.71
N LEU A 176 -2.85 14.79 -4.00
CA LEU A 176 -2.61 16.10 -4.60
C LEU A 176 -3.44 17.19 -3.88
N PRO A 177 -2.86 18.38 -3.62
CA PRO A 177 -3.55 19.48 -2.97
C PRO A 177 -4.43 20.27 -3.96
N ILE A 178 -5.23 19.56 -4.76
CA ILE A 178 -6.13 20.14 -5.79
C ILE A 178 -7.58 20.20 -5.27
N VAL A 179 -7.89 19.40 -4.24
CA VAL A 179 -9.23 19.36 -3.64
C VAL A 179 -9.45 20.63 -2.78
N PRO A 180 -10.61 21.32 -2.92
CA PRO A 180 -10.98 22.41 -2.03
C PRO A 180 -10.94 21.97 -0.57
N GLY A 181 -10.27 22.75 0.29
CA GLY A 181 -10.10 22.44 1.72
C GLY A 181 -8.69 21.99 2.12
N SER A 182 -7.75 21.86 1.18
CA SER A 182 -6.34 21.61 1.52
C SER A 182 -5.73 22.84 2.21
N THR A 183 -5.27 22.67 3.45
CA THR A 183 -4.58 23.69 4.26
C THR A 183 -3.24 24.10 3.62
N GLU A 184 -2.66 25.23 4.03
CA GLU A 184 -1.32 25.62 3.55
C GLU A 184 -0.25 24.66 4.07
N GLU A 185 -0.43 24.12 5.26
CA GLU A 185 0.38 23.09 5.87
C GLU A 185 0.34 21.80 5.04
N TYR A 186 -0.84 21.35 4.62
CA TYR A 186 -0.98 20.18 3.74
C TYR A 186 -0.24 20.39 2.42
N LYS A 187 -0.35 21.57 1.80
CA LYS A 187 0.35 21.89 0.54
C LYS A 187 1.86 21.82 0.73
N ARG A 188 2.37 22.39 1.82
CA ARG A 188 3.78 22.35 2.15
C ARG A 188 4.27 20.92 2.39
N ASP A 189 3.51 20.12 3.14
CA ASP A 189 3.83 18.72 3.43
C ASP A 189 3.84 17.88 2.14
N PHE A 190 2.91 18.13 1.22
CA PHE A 190 2.93 17.51 -0.11
C PHE A 190 4.20 17.89 -0.90
N GLU A 191 4.56 19.17 -0.97
CA GLU A 191 5.76 19.62 -1.69
C GLU A 191 7.04 19.02 -1.07
N MET A 192 7.12 18.93 0.26
CA MET A 192 8.23 18.29 0.96
C MET A 192 8.32 16.79 0.66
N ALA A 193 7.20 16.06 0.73
CA ALA A 193 7.16 14.63 0.42
C ALA A 193 7.54 14.36 -1.04
N ALA A 194 7.03 15.16 -1.98
CA ALA A 194 7.37 15.06 -3.40
C ALA A 194 8.85 15.37 -3.65
N LEU A 195 9.41 16.38 -2.98
CA LEU A 195 10.84 16.69 -3.06
C LEU A 195 11.69 15.53 -2.56
N ARG A 196 11.38 14.94 -1.40
CA ARG A 196 12.12 13.77 -0.87
C ARG A 196 12.05 12.57 -1.81
N SER A 197 10.91 12.34 -2.45
CA SER A 197 10.74 11.32 -3.49
C SER A 197 11.67 11.57 -4.68
N ILE A 198 11.72 12.81 -5.18
CA ILE A 198 12.61 13.21 -6.29
C ILE A 198 14.07 13.05 -5.88
N GLU A 199 14.46 13.50 -4.69
CA GLU A 199 15.83 13.37 -4.17
C GLU A 199 16.26 11.91 -4.08
N LEU A 200 15.37 11.01 -3.62
CA LEU A 200 15.63 9.57 -3.61
C LEU A 200 15.86 9.02 -5.02
N LEU A 201 14.96 9.31 -5.97
CA LEU A 201 15.10 8.85 -7.35
C LEU A 201 16.38 9.35 -8.00
N TYR A 202 16.72 10.62 -7.75
CA TYR A 202 17.92 11.27 -8.27
C TYR A 202 19.19 10.70 -7.65
N LYS A 203 19.22 10.47 -6.32
CA LYS A 203 20.35 9.86 -5.62
C LYS A 203 20.63 8.44 -6.12
N CYS A 204 19.58 7.64 -6.31
CA CYS A 204 19.69 6.31 -6.90
C CYS A 204 20.26 6.36 -8.33
N PHE A 205 19.83 7.33 -9.13
CA PHE A 205 20.36 7.55 -10.48
C PHE A 205 21.84 7.95 -10.47
N GLU A 206 22.24 8.90 -9.61
CA GLU A 206 23.65 9.33 -9.51
C GLU A 206 24.60 8.22 -9.05
N LEU A 207 24.10 7.29 -8.23
CA LEU A 207 24.86 6.16 -7.71
C LEU A 207 24.78 4.91 -8.59
N ASP A 208 24.02 4.95 -9.69
CA ASP A 208 23.69 3.78 -10.52
C ASP A 208 23.13 2.61 -9.70
N VAL A 209 22.25 2.93 -8.75
CA VAL A 209 21.55 1.96 -7.89
C VAL A 209 20.11 1.83 -8.39
N PRO A 210 19.72 0.70 -8.99
CA PRO A 210 18.36 0.55 -9.46
C PRO A 210 17.33 0.55 -8.32
N ILE A 211 16.27 1.34 -8.50
CA ILE A 211 15.13 1.44 -7.58
C ILE A 211 13.85 0.96 -8.25
N ILE A 212 13.09 0.12 -7.55
CA ILE A 212 11.79 -0.39 -8.02
C ILE A 212 10.72 -0.17 -6.93
N GLY A 213 9.55 0.31 -7.34
CA GLY A 213 8.35 0.31 -6.50
C GLY A 213 7.58 -1.00 -6.65
N PHE A 214 7.31 -1.69 -5.56
CA PHE A 214 6.52 -2.93 -5.52
C PHE A 214 5.10 -2.63 -5.03
N VAL A 215 4.13 -2.61 -5.95
CA VAL A 215 2.75 -2.21 -5.67
C VAL A 215 1.85 -3.45 -5.47
N LYS A 216 1.59 -3.80 -4.21
CA LYS A 216 0.71 -4.92 -3.80
C LYS A 216 -0.74 -4.75 -4.27
N ARG A 217 -1.28 -3.53 -4.15
CA ARG A 217 -2.73 -3.24 -4.24
C ARG A 217 -3.06 -2.25 -5.35
N THR A 218 -2.79 -2.59 -6.59
CA THR A 218 -3.15 -1.73 -7.73
C THR A 218 -4.62 -1.90 -8.15
N ARG A 219 -5.29 -0.77 -8.35
CA ARG A 219 -6.65 -0.69 -8.94
C ARG A 219 -6.61 -0.16 -10.37
N VAL A 220 -5.42 0.00 -10.93
CA VAL A 220 -5.19 0.61 -12.23
C VAL A 220 -5.65 -0.31 -13.36
N ASN A 221 -6.01 0.31 -14.48
CA ASN A 221 -6.63 -0.29 -15.66
C ASN A 221 -5.97 0.23 -16.95
N ASP A 222 -4.71 0.67 -16.90
CA ASP A 222 -4.04 1.34 -18.03
C ASP A 222 -4.03 0.43 -19.28
N ILE A 223 -3.67 -0.84 -19.10
CA ILE A 223 -3.62 -1.83 -20.19
C ILE A 223 -5.05 -2.08 -20.70
N CYS A 224 -6.00 -2.37 -19.81
CA CYS A 224 -7.37 -2.64 -20.18
C CYS A 224 -8.05 -1.45 -20.87
N ALA A 225 -7.77 -0.21 -20.42
CA ALA A 225 -8.34 1.01 -20.97
C ALA A 225 -7.82 1.29 -22.39
N GLU A 226 -6.51 1.14 -22.62
CA GLU A 226 -5.89 1.25 -23.95
C GLU A 226 -6.54 0.28 -24.95
N MET A 227 -7.00 -0.88 -24.46
CA MET A 227 -7.65 -1.91 -25.25
C MET A 227 -9.17 -1.75 -25.38
N GLY A 228 -9.75 -0.66 -24.87
CA GLY A 228 -11.18 -0.35 -24.97
C GLY A 228 -12.05 -0.90 -23.83
N PHE A 229 -11.44 -1.37 -22.74
CA PHE A 229 -12.11 -1.97 -21.59
C PHE A 229 -11.81 -1.23 -20.27
N PRO A 230 -12.09 0.08 -20.17
CA PRO A 230 -11.71 0.90 -19.01
C PRO A 230 -12.42 0.53 -17.69
N LYS A 231 -13.34 -0.44 -17.68
CA LYS A 231 -14.02 -0.90 -16.45
C LYS A 231 -13.42 -2.17 -15.86
N VAL A 232 -12.37 -2.71 -16.47
CA VAL A 232 -11.69 -3.92 -16.01
C VAL A 232 -10.33 -3.53 -15.44
N ARG A 233 -10.00 -4.01 -14.23
CA ARG A 233 -8.67 -3.82 -13.65
C ARG A 233 -7.66 -4.70 -14.36
N ASP A 234 -6.45 -4.20 -14.56
CA ASP A 234 -5.39 -4.94 -15.22
C ASP A 234 -5.08 -6.25 -14.50
N THR A 235 -5.00 -6.23 -13.17
CA THR A 235 -4.75 -7.41 -12.34
C THR A 235 -5.81 -8.50 -12.53
N ALA A 236 -7.08 -8.13 -12.64
CA ALA A 236 -8.17 -9.09 -12.82
C ALA A 236 -8.05 -9.85 -14.15
N LEU A 237 -7.51 -9.20 -15.19
CA LEU A 237 -7.26 -9.80 -16.50
C LEU A 237 -5.94 -10.57 -16.52
N LEU A 238 -4.86 -9.94 -16.07
CA LEU A 238 -3.51 -10.49 -16.13
C LEU A 238 -3.34 -11.72 -15.24
N ASP A 239 -4.15 -11.87 -14.20
CA ASP A 239 -4.21 -13.10 -13.40
C ASP A 239 -4.59 -14.34 -14.22
N LEU A 240 -5.29 -14.16 -15.34
CA LEU A 240 -5.65 -15.25 -16.26
C LEU A 240 -4.57 -15.51 -17.32
N ILE A 241 -3.62 -14.59 -17.48
CA ILE A 241 -2.64 -14.57 -18.58
C ILE A 241 -1.25 -14.97 -18.07
N LEU A 242 -0.79 -14.32 -17.00
CA LEU A 242 0.54 -14.51 -16.45
C LEU A 242 0.62 -15.79 -15.64
N LYS A 243 1.63 -16.61 -15.93
CA LYS A 243 2.02 -17.75 -15.09
C LYS A 243 3.09 -17.32 -14.09
N LEU A 244 3.32 -18.16 -13.08
CA LEU A 244 4.38 -17.94 -12.10
C LEU A 244 5.73 -17.69 -12.79
N GLY A 245 6.41 -16.62 -12.38
CA GLY A 245 7.68 -16.15 -12.91
C GLY A 245 7.58 -15.34 -14.22
N GLU A 246 6.37 -15.12 -14.73
CA GLU A 246 6.15 -14.30 -15.93
C GLU A 246 5.82 -12.85 -15.57
N TYR A 247 6.19 -11.95 -16.49
CA TYR A 247 5.92 -10.53 -16.38
C TYR A 247 5.56 -9.91 -17.74
N THR A 248 4.82 -8.81 -17.72
CA THR A 248 4.51 -8.04 -18.93
C THR A 248 5.69 -7.17 -19.32
N GLU A 249 5.90 -6.95 -20.61
CA GLU A 249 6.87 -5.94 -21.06
C GLU A 249 6.59 -4.56 -20.44
N PRO A 250 7.62 -3.85 -19.93
CA PRO A 250 7.42 -2.54 -19.30
C PRO A 250 6.78 -1.53 -20.25
N LYS A 251 5.77 -0.82 -19.76
CA LYS A 251 5.12 0.29 -20.47
C LYS A 251 5.31 1.60 -19.70
N PRO A 252 5.57 2.73 -20.38
CA PRO A 252 5.66 4.01 -19.70
C PRO A 252 4.31 4.40 -19.09
N ILE A 253 4.33 4.98 -17.88
CA ILE A 253 3.17 5.69 -17.33
C ILE A 253 2.86 6.87 -18.25
N SER A 254 1.57 7.17 -18.45
CA SER A 254 1.13 8.27 -19.32
C SER A 254 1.78 9.60 -18.92
N GLU A 255 2.29 10.34 -19.91
CA GLU A 255 2.82 11.71 -19.71
C GLU A 255 1.74 12.69 -19.21
N LYS A 256 0.46 12.37 -19.39
CA LYS A 256 -0.66 13.14 -18.87
C LYS A 256 -0.89 12.95 -17.36
N ASN A 257 -0.05 12.16 -16.69
CA ASN A 257 -0.14 11.96 -15.25
C ASN A 257 0.15 13.27 -14.50
N VAL A 258 -0.84 13.71 -13.72
CA VAL A 258 -0.80 15.00 -13.00
C VAL A 258 0.31 15.04 -11.94
N VAL A 259 0.61 13.91 -11.30
CA VAL A 259 1.69 13.81 -10.30
C VAL A 259 3.05 14.00 -10.98
N LEU A 260 3.28 13.35 -12.12
CA LEU A 260 4.51 13.54 -12.91
C LEU A 260 4.69 14.99 -13.35
N SER A 261 3.62 15.67 -13.77
CA SER A 261 3.67 17.10 -14.09
C SER A 261 4.13 17.93 -12.89
N LYS A 262 3.60 17.64 -11.69
CA LYS A 262 4.02 18.34 -10.47
C LYS A 262 5.46 18.06 -10.08
N TYR A 263 5.91 16.82 -10.24
CA TYR A 263 7.31 16.46 -10.00
C TYR A 263 8.24 17.23 -10.95
N ARG A 264 7.91 17.30 -12.25
CA ARG A 264 8.68 18.10 -13.23
C ARG A 264 8.73 19.58 -12.83
N ASP A 265 7.63 20.15 -12.37
CA ASP A 265 7.58 21.54 -11.89
C ASP A 265 8.50 21.75 -10.67
N ILE A 266 8.52 20.82 -9.71
CA ILE A 266 9.40 20.86 -8.54
C ILE A 266 10.87 20.75 -8.97
N CYS A 267 11.20 19.80 -9.85
CA CYS A 267 12.57 19.63 -10.34
C CYS A 267 13.10 20.90 -11.01
N ARG A 268 12.29 21.55 -11.85
CA ARG A 268 12.65 22.82 -12.51
C ARG A 268 12.88 23.95 -11.53
N LYS A 269 12.02 24.08 -10.51
CA LYS A 269 12.16 25.10 -9.46
C LYS A 269 13.44 24.90 -8.64
N MET A 270 13.82 23.64 -8.40
CA MET A 270 15.01 23.28 -7.62
C MET A 270 16.29 23.21 -8.45
N GLY A 271 16.23 23.41 -9.77
CA GLY A 271 17.40 23.48 -10.64
C GLY A 271 18.03 22.14 -10.99
N PHE A 272 17.25 21.05 -10.99
CA PHE A 272 17.74 19.74 -11.47
C PHE A 272 18.01 19.78 -12.99
N PRO A 273 19.06 19.11 -13.51
CA PRO A 273 19.33 19.05 -14.94
C PRO A 273 18.21 18.34 -15.72
N GLU A 274 17.66 18.97 -16.77
CA GLU A 274 16.52 18.44 -17.56
C GLU A 274 16.81 17.07 -18.18
N GLU A 275 18.05 16.80 -18.59
CA GLU A 275 18.45 15.48 -19.12
C GLU A 275 18.26 14.38 -18.07
N ASN A 276 18.66 14.63 -16.82
CA ASN A 276 18.52 13.69 -15.72
C ASN A 276 17.05 13.55 -15.28
N ILE A 277 16.27 14.64 -15.33
CA ILE A 277 14.84 14.65 -14.96
C ILE A 277 14.07 13.63 -15.82
N GLU A 278 14.32 13.60 -17.13
CA GLU A 278 13.61 12.68 -18.02
C GLU A 278 13.94 11.22 -17.72
N ASP A 279 15.17 10.89 -17.33
CA ASP A 279 15.55 9.51 -17.01
C ASP A 279 14.97 9.02 -15.67
N ILE A 280 14.89 9.90 -14.65
CA ILE A 280 14.34 9.53 -13.34
C ILE A 280 12.80 9.60 -13.28
N LEU A 281 12.16 10.52 -14.00
CA LEU A 281 10.71 10.72 -13.96
C LEU A 281 9.95 9.95 -15.05
N ARG A 282 10.65 9.38 -16.04
CA ARG A 282 10.02 8.47 -17.00
C ARG A 282 9.85 7.09 -16.39
N ILE A 283 8.86 6.98 -15.51
CA ILE A 283 8.50 5.74 -14.84
C ILE A 283 7.74 4.83 -15.80
N HIS A 284 8.18 3.58 -15.86
CA HIS A 284 7.50 2.48 -16.51
C HIS A 284 6.83 1.60 -15.47
N PHE A 285 5.81 0.86 -15.89
CA PHE A 285 5.21 -0.18 -15.08
C PHE A 285 5.24 -1.52 -15.80
N SER A 286 5.37 -2.58 -15.02
CA SER A 286 5.25 -3.97 -15.47
C SER A 286 4.45 -4.76 -14.45
N TYR A 287 3.65 -5.72 -14.90
CA TYR A 287 2.96 -6.64 -14.01
C TYR A 287 3.70 -7.96 -13.93
N VAL A 288 3.88 -8.49 -12.72
CA VAL A 288 4.60 -9.74 -12.45
C VAL A 288 3.72 -10.70 -11.66
N LYS A 289 3.82 -12.00 -11.94
CA LYS A 289 3.25 -13.06 -11.13
C LYS A 289 4.35 -13.81 -10.38
N THR A 290 4.52 -13.53 -9.10
CA THR A 290 5.56 -14.11 -8.24
C THR A 290 5.05 -15.10 -7.20
N GLY A 291 3.72 -15.27 -7.07
CA GLY A 291 3.10 -16.29 -6.23
C GLY A 291 1.80 -16.80 -6.84
N PHE A 292 1.01 -17.54 -6.05
CA PHE A 292 -0.29 -18.08 -6.49
C PHE A 292 -1.42 -17.03 -6.42
N THR A 293 -1.17 -15.91 -5.77
CA THR A 293 -2.08 -14.76 -5.61
C THR A 293 -2.07 -13.85 -6.85
N THR A 294 -2.86 -12.78 -6.85
CA THR A 294 -2.94 -11.81 -7.96
C THR A 294 -1.56 -11.32 -8.45
N PRO A 295 -1.38 -10.99 -9.75
CA PRO A 295 -0.19 -10.29 -10.21
C PRO A 295 0.01 -8.96 -9.46
N PHE A 296 1.28 -8.61 -9.25
CA PHE A 296 1.73 -7.36 -8.65
C PHE A 296 2.23 -6.40 -9.72
N ARG A 297 2.26 -5.09 -9.42
CA ARG A 297 2.78 -4.07 -10.33
C ARG A 297 4.14 -3.60 -9.83
N LEU A 298 5.14 -3.64 -10.70
CA LEU A 298 6.44 -3.02 -10.52
C LEU A 298 6.44 -1.65 -11.18
N GLU A 299 6.96 -0.63 -10.50
CA GLU A 299 7.25 0.68 -11.08
C GLU A 299 8.75 0.90 -11.17
N ILE A 300 9.21 1.29 -12.35
CA ILE A 300 10.61 1.17 -12.78
C ILE A 300 11.00 2.46 -13.51
N PRO A 301 11.93 3.28 -12.99
CA PRO A 301 12.47 4.41 -13.73
C PRO A 301 13.13 3.95 -15.03
N LYS A 302 13.20 4.81 -16.04
CA LYS A 302 13.72 4.45 -17.36
C LYS A 302 15.16 3.90 -17.29
N TYR A 303 16.03 4.50 -16.48
CA TYR A 303 17.41 4.04 -16.30
C TYR A 303 17.52 2.65 -15.66
N CYS A 304 16.48 2.19 -14.95
CA CYS A 304 16.44 0.88 -14.30
C CYS A 304 15.95 -0.26 -15.20
N LEU A 305 15.52 0.02 -16.44
CA LEU A 305 14.89 -0.99 -17.31
C LEU A 305 15.81 -2.18 -17.63
N ASP A 306 17.12 -1.94 -17.79
CA ASP A 306 18.09 -3.01 -18.05
C ASP A 306 18.29 -3.92 -16.84
N SER A 307 18.12 -3.38 -15.63
CA SER A 307 18.21 -4.11 -14.36
C SER A 307 16.93 -4.86 -13.99
N LEU A 308 15.83 -4.68 -14.73
CA LEU A 308 14.54 -5.32 -14.43
C LEU A 308 14.64 -6.84 -14.35
N LYS A 309 15.43 -7.47 -15.22
CA LYS A 309 15.58 -8.93 -15.21
C LYS A 309 16.23 -9.42 -13.93
N GLU A 310 17.25 -8.72 -13.44
CA GLU A 310 17.96 -9.07 -12.22
C GLU A 310 17.05 -8.87 -11.00
N ILE A 311 16.42 -7.70 -10.88
CA ILE A 311 15.57 -7.39 -9.73
C ILE A 311 14.31 -8.26 -9.73
N GLY A 312 13.71 -8.50 -10.89
CA GLY A 312 12.58 -9.42 -11.01
C GLY A 312 12.93 -10.86 -10.63
N SER A 313 14.18 -11.27 -10.83
CA SER A 313 14.68 -12.57 -10.36
C SER A 313 14.87 -12.58 -8.84
N ILE A 314 15.34 -11.49 -8.24
CA ILE A 314 15.41 -11.32 -6.77
C ILE A 314 14.02 -11.38 -6.16
N VAL A 315 13.07 -10.60 -6.70
CA VAL A 315 11.66 -10.56 -6.27
C VAL A 315 11.10 -11.99 -6.32
N LEU A 316 11.21 -12.68 -7.46
CA LEU A 316 10.69 -14.04 -7.61
C LEU A 316 11.35 -15.07 -6.66
N ALA A 317 12.67 -15.01 -6.48
CA ALA A 317 13.41 -15.95 -5.65
C ALA A 317 13.15 -15.75 -4.15
N THR A 318 12.92 -14.50 -3.74
CA THR A 318 12.68 -14.13 -2.34
C THR A 318 11.21 -14.09 -1.97
N SER A 319 10.29 -14.16 -2.95
CA SER A 319 8.85 -14.23 -2.72
C SER A 319 8.44 -15.40 -1.84
N GLU A 320 7.44 -15.14 -1.00
CA GLU A 320 6.76 -16.14 -0.17
C GLU A 320 5.53 -16.72 -0.89
N GLU A 321 4.74 -17.56 -0.20
CA GLU A 321 3.56 -18.21 -0.81
C GLU A 321 2.51 -17.20 -1.33
N ASP A 322 2.42 -16.05 -0.67
CA ASP A 322 1.58 -14.93 -1.06
C ASP A 322 2.12 -14.16 -2.28
N GLY A 323 3.32 -14.50 -2.76
CA GLY A 323 4.01 -13.87 -3.86
C GLY A 323 4.71 -12.55 -3.53
N ILE A 324 4.69 -12.10 -2.28
CA ILE A 324 5.37 -10.87 -1.86
C ILE A 324 6.82 -11.21 -1.48
N PRO A 325 7.82 -10.44 -1.94
CA PRO A 325 9.22 -10.63 -1.55
C PRO A 325 9.42 -10.58 -0.04
N PHE A 326 10.24 -11.47 0.51
CA PHE A 326 10.61 -11.50 1.94
C PHE A 326 10.91 -10.10 2.50
N ALA A 327 11.81 -9.36 1.84
CA ALA A 327 12.23 -8.05 2.32
C ALA A 327 11.06 -7.04 2.44
N ILE A 328 10.04 -7.17 1.58
CA ILE A 328 8.84 -6.33 1.61
C ILE A 328 7.89 -6.75 2.73
N ASN A 329 7.74 -8.05 2.98
CA ASN A 329 6.95 -8.54 4.11
C ASN A 329 7.58 -8.16 5.46
N GLU A 330 8.92 -8.19 5.56
CA GLU A 330 9.63 -7.79 6.78
C GLU A 330 9.44 -6.30 7.09
N VAL A 331 9.63 -5.40 6.11
CA VAL A 331 9.40 -3.96 6.37
C VAL A 331 7.94 -3.64 6.69
N ASP A 332 6.97 -4.26 5.98
CA ASP A 332 5.53 -4.11 6.25
C ASP A 332 5.20 -4.53 7.69
N SER A 333 5.77 -5.64 8.16
CA SER A 333 5.62 -6.10 9.54
C SER A 333 6.23 -5.13 10.56
N LEU A 334 7.40 -4.56 10.27
CA LEU A 334 8.10 -3.65 11.18
C LEU A 334 7.37 -2.31 11.37
N VAL A 335 6.73 -1.80 10.32
CA VAL A 335 6.06 -0.48 10.35
C VAL A 335 4.57 -0.60 10.66
N LYS A 336 4.04 -1.80 10.88
CA LYS A 336 2.61 -2.03 11.09
C LYS A 336 2.10 -1.38 12.38
N ILE A 337 1.52 -0.20 12.25
CA ILE A 337 0.88 0.52 13.35
C ILE A 337 -0.57 0.03 13.50
N THR A 338 -0.76 -1.02 14.29
CA THR A 338 -2.10 -1.59 14.53
C THR A 338 -3.00 -0.65 15.35
N THR A 339 -4.31 -0.85 15.26
CA THR A 339 -5.28 -0.12 16.11
C THR A 339 -5.02 -0.36 17.58
N SER A 340 -4.51 -1.54 17.96
CA SER A 340 -4.07 -1.83 19.33
C SER A 340 -2.94 -0.89 19.79
N ILE A 341 -1.92 -0.65 18.95
CA ILE A 341 -0.83 0.30 19.27
C ILE A 341 -1.38 1.73 19.38
N SER A 342 -2.23 2.13 18.43
CA SER A 342 -2.89 3.45 18.45
C SER A 342 -3.70 3.64 19.75
N ASN A 343 -4.49 2.64 20.15
CA ASN A 343 -5.25 2.67 21.41
C ASN A 343 -4.35 2.76 22.65
N ILE A 344 -3.25 2.00 22.70
CA ILE A 344 -2.30 2.06 23.82
C ILE A 344 -1.73 3.47 23.94
N ARG A 345 -1.31 4.08 22.82
CA ARG A 345 -0.82 5.46 22.79
C ARG A 345 -1.89 6.44 23.28
N THR A 346 -3.12 6.30 22.81
CA THR A 346 -4.27 7.14 23.22
C THR A 346 -4.53 7.02 24.73
N LEU A 347 -4.52 5.80 25.30
CA LEU A 347 -4.63 5.59 26.75
C LEU A 347 -3.47 6.21 27.53
N MET A 348 -2.25 6.14 27.00
CA MET A 348 -1.09 6.79 27.60
C MET A 348 -1.23 8.32 27.60
N ILE A 349 -1.72 8.92 26.50
CA ILE A 349 -2.01 10.36 26.42
C ILE A 349 -3.03 10.74 27.50
N TYR A 350 -4.12 10.00 27.62
CA TYR A 350 -5.11 10.18 28.69
C TYR A 350 -4.52 10.08 30.09
N SER A 351 -3.71 9.05 30.35
CA SER A 351 -3.06 8.86 31.65
C SER A 351 -2.14 10.02 32.00
N ARG A 352 -1.38 10.55 31.03
CA ARG A 352 -0.49 11.70 31.24
C ARG A 352 -1.26 12.99 31.43
N ALA A 353 -2.37 13.18 30.72
CA ALA A 353 -3.26 14.32 30.92
C ALA A 353 -3.89 14.31 32.32
N LEU A 354 -4.24 13.14 32.86
CA LEU A 354 -4.72 13.00 34.24
C LEU A 354 -3.69 13.43 35.28
N ASP A 355 -2.40 13.18 35.02
CA ASP A 355 -1.33 13.64 35.92
C ASP A 355 -1.22 15.18 35.91
N LEU A 356 -1.45 15.83 34.75
CA LEU A 356 -1.54 17.29 34.65
C LEU A 356 -2.77 17.87 35.37
N VAL A 357 -3.89 17.13 35.39
CA VAL A 357 -5.05 17.53 36.20
C VAL A 357 -4.72 17.44 37.70
N LYS A 358 -3.99 16.41 38.14
CA LYS A 358 -3.57 16.27 39.54
C LYS A 358 -2.58 17.35 39.98
N SER A 359 -1.68 17.78 39.09
CA SER A 359 -0.74 18.89 39.40
C SER A 359 -1.44 20.26 39.36
N GLY A 360 -2.65 20.34 38.82
CA GLY A 360 -3.41 21.58 38.68
C GLY A 360 -3.08 22.36 37.41
N ASP A 361 -2.31 21.78 36.48
CA ASP A 361 -1.95 22.39 35.19
C ASP A 361 -3.11 22.32 34.19
N LEU A 362 -4.02 21.36 34.36
CA LEU A 362 -5.27 21.23 33.59
C LEU A 362 -6.47 21.12 34.54
N SER A 363 -7.64 21.57 34.09
CA SER A 363 -8.90 21.28 34.77
C SER A 363 -9.45 19.92 34.33
N SER A 364 -10.38 19.35 35.11
CA SER A 364 -11.05 18.10 34.72
C SER A 364 -11.82 18.22 33.40
N GLU A 365 -12.35 19.40 33.11
CA GLU A 365 -13.10 19.70 31.88
C GLU A 365 -12.21 19.67 30.64
N ASP A 366 -10.92 19.98 30.76
CA ASP A 366 -9.96 19.96 29.64
C ASP A 366 -9.75 18.55 29.08
N LEU A 367 -10.01 17.50 29.88
CA LEU A 367 -9.96 16.11 29.40
C LEU A 367 -11.00 15.81 28.30
N ASN A 368 -12.04 16.65 28.17
CA ASN A 368 -13.02 16.52 27.08
C ASN A 368 -12.39 16.71 25.69
N LEU A 369 -11.24 17.36 25.59
CA LEU A 369 -10.47 17.49 24.34
C LEU A 369 -9.99 16.12 23.83
N LEU A 370 -9.73 15.19 24.73
CA LEU A 370 -9.25 13.84 24.39
C LEU A 370 -10.36 12.86 24.10
N LEU A 371 -11.63 13.26 24.13
CA LEU A 371 -12.74 12.37 23.75
C LEU A 371 -12.59 11.97 22.28
N LEU A 372 -12.73 10.68 21.98
CA LEU A 372 -12.70 10.20 20.59
C LEU A 372 -13.84 10.85 19.79
N GLN A 373 -13.57 11.14 18.51
CA GLN A 373 -14.56 11.69 17.59
C GLN A 373 -15.67 10.66 17.29
N TYR A 374 -16.87 11.14 16.92
CA TYR A 374 -18.01 10.25 16.63
C TYR A 374 -17.67 9.25 15.51
N GLY A 375 -17.74 7.95 15.82
CA GLY A 375 -17.43 6.86 14.89
C GLY A 375 -16.09 6.17 15.18
N GLU A 376 -15.19 6.82 15.93
CA GLU A 376 -13.96 6.20 16.42
C GLU A 376 -14.28 5.19 17.53
N GLN A 377 -13.70 4.00 17.44
CA GLN A 377 -13.92 2.93 18.41
C GLN A 377 -12.62 2.45 19.03
N TRP A 378 -12.63 2.30 20.35
CA TRP A 378 -11.59 1.61 21.10
C TRP A 378 -11.55 0.12 20.71
N ALA A 379 -10.64 -0.26 19.84
CA ALA A 379 -10.28 -1.67 19.61
C ALA A 379 -9.42 -2.23 20.78
N ILE A 380 -9.96 -2.29 21.99
CA ILE A 380 -9.24 -2.85 23.17
C ILE A 380 -9.24 -4.40 23.17
N ARG A 381 -9.91 -5.04 22.19
CA ARG A 381 -10.00 -6.50 22.09
C ARG A 381 -9.75 -7.02 20.67
N ASP A 382 -8.53 -6.89 20.17
CA ASP A 382 -8.06 -7.74 19.07
C ASP A 382 -7.83 -9.17 19.58
N LYS A 383 -8.90 -9.99 19.60
CA LYS A 383 -8.80 -11.43 19.91
C LYS A 383 -7.89 -12.18 18.92
N GLU A 384 -7.59 -11.60 17.75
CA GLU A 384 -6.66 -12.18 16.78
C GLU A 384 -5.19 -12.00 17.19
N HIS A 385 -4.83 -10.90 17.86
CA HIS A 385 -3.45 -10.64 18.29
C HIS A 385 -3.01 -11.52 19.47
N LEU A 386 -3.93 -11.82 20.40
CA LEU A 386 -3.67 -12.79 21.47
C LEU A 386 -3.49 -14.23 20.93
N ARG A 387 -4.12 -14.56 19.80
CA ARG A 387 -3.97 -15.88 19.15
C ARG A 387 -2.67 -16.03 18.38
N SER A 388 -2.12 -14.95 17.81
CA SER A 388 -0.82 -14.98 17.13
C SER A 388 0.34 -15.03 18.13
N LEU A 389 0.21 -14.36 19.28
CA LEU A 389 1.19 -14.44 20.37
C LEU A 389 1.18 -15.80 21.10
N ALA A 390 0.05 -16.50 21.13
CA ALA A 390 -0.07 -17.84 21.72
C ALA A 390 0.38 -18.98 20.79
N ARG A 391 0.87 -18.67 19.57
CA ARG A 391 1.36 -19.64 18.57
C ARG A 391 2.85 -19.52 18.26
N ARG A 392 3.62 -18.80 19.08
CA ARG A 392 5.09 -18.90 19.06
C ARG A 392 5.56 -20.10 19.86
#